data_AF-A0A350H2M3-F1
#
_entry.id   AF-A0A350H2M3-F1
#
_cell.length_a   1.000
_cell.length_b   1.000
_cell.length_c   1.000
_cell.angle_alpha   90.00
_cell.angle_beta   90.00
_cell.angle_gamma   90.00
#
_symmetry.space_group_name_H-M   'P 1'
#
loop_
_entity.id
_entity.type
_entity.pdbx_description
1 polymer ?
#
loop_
_entity_poly.entity_id
_entity_poly.type
_entity_poly.pdbx_seq_one_letter_code
_entity_poly.pdbx_strand_id
1 'polypeptide(L)' 'MMKVNDVVQFNENHKWCGCLGIVTKIKDCGKNGIRYQVVVEIPQKGSAYIFVMSTENALELIGTAVMVPRREQE' A
#
# COMPACT_ATOMS: atom_id res chain seq x y z
N MET A 1 10.70 -1.69 8.19
CA MET A 1 9.89 -2.60 7.38
C MET A 1 8.44 -2.21 7.58
N MET A 2 7.71 -1.95 6.48
CA MET A 2 6.30 -1.51 6.55
C MET A 2 5.41 -2.64 7.07
N LYS A 3 4.27 -2.28 7.65
CA LYS A 3 3.27 -3.16 8.25
C LYS A 3 1.91 -2.92 7.62
N VAL A 4 1.00 -3.88 7.82
CA VAL A 4 -0.41 -3.67 7.47
C VAL A 4 -0.93 -2.46 8.24
N ASN A 5 -1.74 -1.64 7.56
CA ASN A 5 -2.27 -0.34 7.98
C ASN A 5 -1.27 0.83 7.95
N ASP A 6 -0.02 0.63 7.52
CA ASP A 6 0.85 1.76 7.24
C ASP A 6 0.32 2.59 6.07
N VAL A 7 0.34 3.91 6.24
CA VAL A 7 0.05 4.89 5.20
C VAL A 7 1.36 5.17 4.47
N VAL A 8 1.32 5.01 3.15
CA VAL A 8 2.48 5.17 2.27
C VAL A 8 2.19 6.19 1.18
N GLN A 9 3.23 6.88 0.74
CA GLN A 9 3.23 7.69 -0.47
C GLN A 9 4.00 6.96 -1.56
N PHE A 10 3.47 6.96 -2.78
CA PHE A 10 4.25 6.57 -3.95
C PHE A 10 5.21 7.70 -4.33
N ASN A 11 6.51 7.41 -4.42
CA ASN A 11 7.51 8.37 -4.87
C ASN A 11 7.70 8.32 -6.39
N GLU A 12 8.70 9.05 -6.90
CA GLU A 12 8.97 9.23 -8.32
C GLU A 12 9.33 7.94 -9.08
N ASN A 13 9.63 6.83 -8.38
CA ASN A 13 9.92 5.54 -9.01
C ASN A 13 8.67 4.77 -9.48
N HIS A 14 7.47 5.32 -9.29
CA HIS A 14 6.22 4.64 -9.64
C HIS A 14 5.24 5.54 -10.38
N LYS A 15 4.46 4.97 -11.30
CA LYS A 15 3.46 5.70 -12.11
C LYS A 15 2.31 6.33 -11.30
N TRP A 16 2.17 5.96 -10.03
CA TRP A 16 1.22 6.54 -9.08
C TRP A 16 1.87 7.61 -8.17
N CYS A 17 3.03 8.14 -8.55
CA CYS A 17 3.76 9.18 -7.80
C CYS A 17 2.81 10.25 -7.25
N GLY A 18 2.97 10.58 -5.96
CA GLY A 18 2.16 11.55 -5.23
C GLY A 18 0.85 11.00 -4.66
N CYS A 19 0.46 9.77 -4.99
CA CYS A 19 -0.72 9.14 -4.39
C CYS A 19 -0.40 8.61 -2.99
N LEU A 20 -1.35 8.78 -2.07
CA LEU A 20 -1.34 8.12 -0.76
C LEU A 20 -2.14 6.82 -0.83
N GLY A 21 -1.66 5.81 -0.14
CA GLY A 21 -2.35 4.53 -0.01
C GLY A 21 -2.10 3.87 1.34
N ILE A 22 -2.82 2.78 1.59
CA ILE A 22 -2.71 2.00 2.82
C ILE A 22 -2.22 0.59 2.48
N VAL A 23 -1.21 0.11 3.18
CA VAL A 23 -0.74 -1.27 3.05
C VAL A 23 -1.80 -2.20 3.63
N THR A 24 -2.42 -3.03 2.78
CA THR A 24 -3.49 -3.96 3.20
C THR A 24 -3.02 -5.40 3.31
N LYS A 25 -2.00 -5.80 2.53
CA LYS A 25 -1.37 -7.12 2.61
C LYS A 25 0.13 -7.02 2.38
N ILE A 26 0.86 -7.92 3.02
CA ILE A 26 2.31 -8.08 2.85
C ILE A 26 2.56 -9.55 2.57
N LYS A 27 3.33 -9.84 1.52
CA LYS A 27 3.73 -11.20 1.16
C LYS A 27 5.25 -11.26 1.05
N ASP A 28 5.86 -12.17 1.80
CA ASP A 28 7.27 -12.53 1.59
C ASP A 28 7.39 -13.38 0.31
N CYS A 29 8.24 -12.94 -0.61
CA CYS A 29 8.53 -13.62 -1.89
C CYS A 29 9.95 -14.21 -1.91
N GLY A 30 10.58 -14.42 -0.75
CA GLY A 30 11.90 -15.00 -0.61
C GLY A 30 12.98 -14.15 -1.25
N LYS A 31 13.72 -14.71 -2.23
CA LYS A 31 14.83 -14.02 -2.91
C LYS A 31 14.41 -12.75 -3.67
N ASN A 32 13.12 -12.63 -4.01
CA ASN A 32 12.60 -11.47 -4.72
C ASN A 32 12.19 -10.33 -3.78
N GLY A 33 12.38 -10.48 -2.47
CA GLY A 33 12.01 -9.48 -1.46
C GLY A 33 10.55 -9.56 -1.03
N ILE A 34 10.03 -8.44 -0.54
CA ILE A 34 8.68 -8.35 0.02
C ILE A 34 7.75 -7.69 -0.99
N ARG A 35 6.56 -8.25 -1.21
CA ARG A 35 5.50 -7.61 -1.98
C ARG A 35 4.47 -6.95 -1.08
N TYR A 36 4.28 -5.66 -1.26
CA TYR A 36 3.24 -4.87 -0.60
C TYR A 36 2.01 -4.79 -1.52
N GLN A 37 0.83 -5.01 -0.97
CA GLN A 37 -0.44 -4.63 -1.59
C GLN A 37 -0.90 -3.32 -0.96
N VAL A 38 -0.92 -2.26 -1.74
CA VAL A 38 -1.34 -0.91 -1.33
C VAL A 38 -2.71 -0.64 -1.92
N VAL A 39 -3.69 -0.30 -1.08
CA VAL A 39 -4.99 0.18 -1.54
C VAL A 39 -4.93 1.70 -1.64
N VAL A 40 -5.39 2.23 -2.78
CA VAL A 40 -5.56 3.66 -3.01
C VAL A 40 -7.04 3.88 -3.30
N GLU A 41 -7.71 4.64 -2.43
CA GLU A 41 -9.10 5.03 -2.64
C GLU A 41 -9.18 6.11 -3.72
N ILE A 42 -9.99 5.88 -4.74
CA ILE A 42 -10.25 6.83 -5.82
C ILE A 42 -11.67 7.36 -5.62
N PRO A 43 -11.83 8.64 -5.25
CA PRO A 43 -13.14 9.23 -5.01
C PRO A 43 -14.13 8.91 -6.14
N GLN A 44 -15.28 8.36 -5.76
CA GLN A 44 -16.38 8.00 -6.66
C GLN A 44 -16.08 6.89 -7.70
N LYS A 45 -14.89 6.27 -7.66
CA LYS A 45 -14.49 5.18 -8.58
C LYS A 45 -14.15 3.88 -7.85
N GLY A 46 -14.17 3.88 -6.52
CA GLY A 46 -13.81 2.73 -5.69
C GLY A 46 -12.30 2.68 -5.41
N SER A 47 -11.77 1.48 -5.24
CA SER A 47 -10.40 1.29 -4.75
C SER A 47 -9.50 0.65 -5.82
N ALA A 48 -8.28 1.17 -5.97
CA ALA A 48 -7.23 0.53 -6.75
C ALA A 48 -6.30 -0.28 -5.84
N TYR A 49 -6.04 -1.53 -6.22
CA TYR A 49 -5.11 -2.41 -5.52
C TYR A 49 -3.81 -2.51 -6.30
N ILE A 50 -2.75 -1.94 -5.74
CA ILE A 50 -1.45 -1.81 -6.39
C ILE A 50 -0.47 -2.76 -5.69
N PHE A 51 0.25 -3.55 -6.48
CA PHE A 51 1.27 -4.46 -5.97
C PHE A 51 2.65 -3.88 -6.25
N VAL A 52 3.46 -3.74 -5.20
CA VAL A 52 4.79 -3.15 -5.27
C VAL A 52 5.79 -4.05 -4.57
N MET A 53 6.90 -4.36 -5.22
CA MET A 53 8.02 -5.07 -4.61
C MET A 53 8.90 -4.10 -3.82
N SER A 54 9.42 -4.54 -2.67
CA SER A 54 10.33 -3.75 -1.84
C SER A 54 11.58 -3.31 -2.60
N THR A 55 11.99 -4.09 -3.61
CA THR A 55 13.14 -3.80 -4.47
C THR A 55 12.89 -2.64 -5.43
N GLU A 56 11.65 -2.24 -5.69
CA GLU A 56 11.32 -1.10 -6.55
C GLU A 56 11.60 0.25 -5.88
N ASN A 57 11.78 0.27 -4.55
CA ASN A 57 12.00 1.50 -3.76
C ASN A 57 10.99 2.62 -4.09
N ALA A 58 9.74 2.23 -4.30
CA ALA A 58 8.66 3.07 -4.81
C ALA A 58 7.75 3.66 -3.72
N LEU A 59 7.93 3.25 -2.46
CA LEU A 59 7.04 3.59 -1.34
C LEU A 59 7.81 4.29 -0.22
N GLU A 60 7.25 5.39 0.26
CA GLU A 60 7.71 6.13 1.43
C GLU A 60 6.70 5.98 2.56
N LEU A 61 7.17 5.63 3.76
CA LEU A 61 6.32 5.53 4.94
C LEU A 61 5.97 6.93 5.46
N ILE A 62 4.68 7.24 5.53
CA ILE A 62 4.17 8.53 6.02
C ILE A 62 3.64 8.41 7.45
N GLY A 63 3.02 7.28 7.79
CA GLY A 63 2.48 7.05 9.12
C GLY A 63 1.71 5.74 9.20
N THR A 64 0.83 5.63 10.18
CA THR A 64 -0.01 4.44 10.36
C THR A 64 -1.46 4.87 10.52
N ALA A 65 -2.35 4.24 9.75
CA ALA A 65 -3.78 4.46 9.85
C ALA A 65 -4.30 3.79 11.13
N VAL A 66 -4.79 4.60 12.07
CA VAL A 66 -5.36 4.12 13.34
C VAL A 66 -6.80 3.61 13.15
N MET A 67 -7.50 4.09 12.12
CA MET A 67 -8.92 3.84 11.87
C MET A 67 -9.10 2.98 10.61
N VAL A 68 -9.17 1.66 10.76
CA VAL A 68 -9.54 0.75 9.66
C VAL A 68 -11.06 0.59 9.65
N PRO A 69 -11.76 0.84 8.53
CA PRO A 69 -13.22 0.72 8.43
C PRO A 69 -13.76 -0.70 8.67
N ARG A 70 -15.03 -0.77 9.04
CA ARG A 70 -15.76 -1.94 9.54
C ARG A 70 -15.83 -3.06 8.49
N ARG A 71 -15.40 -4.28 8.84
CA ARG A 71 -15.63 -5.49 8.02
C ARG A 71 -17.14 -5.75 7.94
N GLU A 72 -17.68 -5.98 6.75
CA GLU A 72 -19.04 -6.52 6.60
C GLU A 72 -19.09 -7.91 7.24
N GLN A 73 -20.12 -8.17 8.07
CA GLN A 73 -20.40 -9.50 8.60
C GLN A 73 -20.88 -10.37 7.42
N GLU A 74 -20.20 -11.49 7.19
CA GLU A 74 -20.66 -12.56 6.28
C GLU A 74 -22.05 -13.07 6.65
#